data_AF-A0A1G0CGI9-F1
#
_entry.id   AF-A0A1G0CGI9-F1
#
_cell.length_a   1.000
_cell.length_b   1.000
_cell.length_c   1.000
_cell.angle_alpha   90.00
_cell.angle_beta   90.00
_cell.angle_gamma   90.00
#
_symmetry.space_group_name_H-M   'P 1'
#
loop_
_entity.id
_entity.type
_entity.pdbx_description
1 polymer ?
#
loop_
_entity_poly.entity_id
_entity_poly.type
_entity_poly.pdbx_seq_one_letter_code
_entity_poly.pdbx_strand_id
1 'polypeptide(L)'
;MERTIKTAYNSTHPKDWVLCSKDSFVVKIATFANPQTVNDYFLTTMKLNWKSIFKNKPSSTKDSSDEMEETDYDQHVDFYFTNVINSLILFTYDSVKLNEMAPVLIDPLTELYEELQYAFTPVCFDTVVRMKLINNSLKDELLVFKKEIDDIPVEIWEWELIDQHKTWMAIRQKANTLLDQLGVTSRIYNDDYSTIYDSEGKIIRKGKNCS
;
A
#
# COMPACT_ATOMS: atom_id res chain seq x y z
N MET A 1 -43.48 -5.62 -17.88
CA MET A 1 -42.55 -4.94 -18.80
C MET A 1 -42.37 -3.54 -18.25
N GLU A 2 -41.11 -3.10 -18.13
CA GLU A 2 -40.64 -1.82 -17.56
C GLU A 2 -40.76 -1.67 -16.04
N ARG A 3 -39.63 -1.90 -15.35
CA ARG A 3 -39.32 -1.20 -14.10
C ARG A 3 -38.13 -0.27 -14.35
N THR A 4 -38.44 1.01 -14.33
CA THR A 4 -37.53 2.14 -14.26
C THR A 4 -36.57 1.96 -13.08
N ILE A 5 -35.27 1.86 -13.34
CA ILE A 5 -34.24 2.02 -12.31
C ILE A 5 -33.84 3.50 -12.33
N LYS A 6 -34.19 4.22 -11.26
CA LYS A 6 -33.69 5.56 -10.99
C LYS A 6 -32.25 5.43 -10.50
N THR A 7 -31.29 5.78 -11.34
CA THR A 7 -29.91 6.04 -10.92
C THR A 7 -29.89 7.40 -10.22
N ALA A 8 -29.59 7.41 -8.93
CA ALA A 8 -29.20 8.62 -8.22
C ALA A 8 -27.92 8.32 -7.45
N TYR A 9 -26.78 8.62 -8.07
CA TYR A 9 -25.54 8.85 -7.36
C TYR A 9 -24.89 10.11 -7.96
N ASN A 10 -25.38 11.26 -7.49
CA ASN A 10 -24.61 12.49 -7.47
C ASN A 10 -23.98 12.55 -6.07
N SER A 11 -22.72 12.13 -5.96
CA SER A 11 -21.86 12.53 -4.84
C SER A 11 -20.51 12.91 -5.41
N THR A 12 -20.30 14.20 -5.56
CA THR A 12 -19.08 14.86 -6.05
C THR A 12 -18.02 15.04 -4.95
N HIS A 13 -17.94 14.16 -3.95
CA HIS A 13 -16.97 14.29 -2.87
C HIS A 13 -16.30 12.94 -2.50
N PRO A 14 -14.96 12.85 -2.57
CA PRO A 14 -14.20 11.70 -2.09
C PRO A 14 -14.02 11.84 -0.58
N LYS A 15 -15.00 11.36 0.18
CA LYS A 15 -14.86 11.11 1.60
C LYS A 15 -15.61 9.82 1.84
N ASP A 16 -14.89 8.73 2.01
CA ASP A 16 -15.24 7.59 2.85
C ASP A 16 -14.07 6.58 2.88
N TRP A 17 -12.86 7.08 3.20
CA TRP A 17 -11.91 6.28 3.96
C TRP A 17 -12.29 6.47 5.43
N VAL A 18 -13.20 5.63 5.93
CA VAL A 18 -13.53 5.63 7.35
C VAL A 18 -12.43 4.86 8.08
N LEU A 19 -11.43 5.59 8.59
CA LEU A 19 -10.59 5.16 9.70
C LEU A 19 -11.49 5.10 10.95
N CYS A 20 -12.09 3.94 11.20
CA CYS A 20 -12.82 3.70 12.45
C CYS A 20 -11.84 3.18 13.52
N SER A 21 -11.54 4.07 14.47
CA SER A 21 -10.67 3.91 15.67
C SER A 21 -10.78 2.54 16.36
N LYS A 22 -9.75 1.96 16.99
CA LYS A 22 -8.82 2.62 17.94
C LYS A 22 -7.40 2.06 17.95
N ASP A 23 -7.12 1.07 17.11
CA ASP A 23 -5.81 0.46 16.92
C ASP A 23 -5.64 0.31 15.40
N SER A 24 -4.44 0.38 14.86
CA SER A 24 -4.18 0.54 13.42
C SER A 24 -4.82 -0.56 12.54
N PHE A 25 -5.92 -0.26 11.82
CA PHE A 25 -6.59 -1.21 10.90
C PHE A 25 -6.89 -0.59 9.53
N VAL A 26 -6.77 -1.39 8.47
CA VAL A 26 -7.22 -1.02 7.11
C VAL A 26 -8.64 -1.56 6.89
N VAL A 27 -9.59 -0.63 6.73
CA VAL A 27 -10.98 -0.93 6.34
C VAL A 27 -11.09 -0.77 4.83
N LYS A 28 -11.40 -1.85 4.11
CA LYS A 28 -11.65 -1.81 2.66
C LYS A 28 -13.14 -2.03 2.39
N ILE A 29 -13.76 -1.09 1.66
CA ILE A 29 -15.17 -1.17 1.26
C ILE A 29 -15.22 -1.57 -0.22
N ALA A 30 -15.73 -2.76 -0.52
CA ALA A 30 -15.91 -3.21 -1.88
C ALA A 30 -17.09 -2.46 -2.53
N THR A 31 -16.78 -1.50 -3.41
CA THR A 31 -17.77 -0.89 -4.31
C THR A 31 -17.50 -1.37 -5.73
N PHE A 32 -18.42 -2.15 -6.30
CA PHE A 32 -18.30 -2.61 -7.68
C PHE A 32 -18.60 -1.43 -8.63
N ALA A 33 -17.57 -0.67 -8.99
CA ALA A 33 -17.67 0.42 -9.97
C ALA A 33 -17.41 -0.08 -11.41
N ASN A 34 -17.97 0.65 -12.38
CA ASN A 34 -17.83 0.41 -13.82
C ASN A 34 -16.35 0.62 -14.27
N PRO A 35 -15.74 -0.28 -15.06
CA PRO A 35 -14.31 -0.20 -15.43
C PRO A 35 -13.84 1.12 -16.05
N GLN A 36 -14.73 1.84 -16.77
CA GLN A 36 -14.36 3.10 -17.43
C GLN A 36 -14.11 4.28 -16.48
N THR A 37 -14.70 4.27 -15.28
CA THR A 37 -14.48 5.34 -14.30
C THR A 37 -13.15 5.19 -13.55
N VAL A 38 -12.53 4.01 -13.57
CA VAL A 38 -11.33 3.69 -12.78
C VAL A 38 -10.06 4.35 -13.36
N ASN A 39 -9.91 4.37 -14.68
CA ASN A 39 -8.75 4.97 -15.36
C ASN A 39 -8.62 6.49 -15.12
N ASP A 40 -9.73 7.23 -15.00
CA ASP A 40 -9.70 8.67 -14.74
C ASP A 40 -9.26 9.00 -13.29
N TYR A 41 -9.62 8.16 -12.32
CA TYR A 41 -9.15 8.29 -10.92
C TYR A 41 -7.66 7.94 -10.80
N PHE A 42 -7.21 6.88 -11.49
CA PHE A 42 -5.83 6.42 -11.54
C PHE A 42 -4.85 7.52 -12.02
N LEU A 43 -5.20 8.23 -13.10
CA LEU A 43 -4.41 9.35 -13.62
C LEU A 43 -4.34 10.56 -12.67
N THR A 44 -5.29 10.66 -11.73
CA THR A 44 -5.40 11.78 -10.79
C THR A 44 -4.61 11.52 -9.50
N THR A 45 -4.57 10.28 -9.00
CA THR A 45 -3.79 9.90 -7.80
C THR A 45 -2.28 9.90 -8.05
N MET A 46 -1.83 9.52 -9.25
CA MET A 46 -0.40 9.56 -9.64
C MET A 46 0.21 10.97 -9.77
N LYS A 47 -0.61 12.03 -9.79
CA LYS A 47 -0.14 13.43 -9.91
C LYS A 47 0.17 14.10 -8.56
N LEU A 48 0.07 13.40 -7.45
CA LEU A 48 0.37 13.95 -6.12
C LEU A 48 1.88 14.16 -5.94
N ASN A 49 2.33 15.40 -6.05
CA ASN A 49 3.73 15.81 -5.89
C ASN A 49 4.11 15.90 -4.40
N TRP A 50 4.85 14.91 -3.91
CA TRP A 50 5.23 14.77 -2.50
C TRP A 50 6.39 15.64 -2.02
N LYS A 51 6.94 16.49 -2.89
CA LYS A 51 8.03 17.42 -2.52
C LYS A 51 7.65 18.40 -1.40
N SER A 52 6.36 18.57 -1.09
CA SER A 52 5.90 19.48 -0.04
C SER A 52 6.00 18.92 1.39
N ILE A 53 6.30 17.63 1.58
CA ILE A 53 6.37 17.00 2.91
C ILE A 53 7.80 17.03 3.47
N PHE A 54 8.81 17.25 2.62
CA PHE A 54 10.22 17.33 3.02
C PHE A 54 10.63 18.75 3.44
N LYS A 55 10.15 19.22 4.60
CA LYS A 55 10.79 20.33 5.31
C LYS A 55 11.60 19.78 6.48
N ASN A 56 12.86 19.44 6.20
CA ASN A 56 13.84 19.17 7.24
C ASN A 56 14.06 20.43 8.09
N LYS A 57 13.84 20.31 9.40
CA LYS A 57 14.33 21.27 10.39
C LYS A 57 15.53 20.62 11.08
N PRO A 58 16.71 21.27 11.14
CA PRO A 58 17.85 20.69 11.83
C PRO A 58 17.66 20.88 13.34
N SER A 59 17.73 19.81 14.12
CA SER A 59 17.84 19.89 15.57
C SER A 59 19.30 19.74 15.98
N SER A 60 19.71 20.68 16.85
CA SER A 60 21.02 20.81 17.44
C SER A 60 21.40 19.64 18.33
N THR A 61 22.68 19.30 18.28
CA THR A 61 23.43 18.36 19.11
C THR A 61 23.09 18.43 20.60
N LYS A 62 22.80 17.28 21.21
CA LYS A 62 23.12 17.00 22.62
C LYS A 62 23.17 15.48 22.85
N ASP A 63 24.35 15.01 23.25
CA ASP A 63 24.56 13.70 23.86
C ASP A 63 23.73 13.60 25.15
N SER A 64 22.81 12.64 25.18
CA SER A 64 22.29 12.03 26.40
C SER A 64 21.68 10.69 26.01
N SER A 65 22.11 9.61 26.68
CA SER A 65 21.60 8.24 26.55
C SER A 65 20.16 8.15 26.07
N ASP A 66 19.98 7.76 24.80
CA ASP A 66 18.69 7.63 24.11
C ASP A 66 17.86 6.49 24.73
N GLU A 67 17.19 6.77 25.85
CA GLU A 67 15.89 6.15 26.11
C GLU A 67 14.93 6.75 25.09
N MET A 68 14.83 6.09 23.95
CA MET A 68 13.96 6.46 22.86
C MET A 68 12.52 6.49 23.40
N GLU A 69 11.90 7.68 23.48
CA GLU A 69 10.52 7.80 23.95
C GLU A 69 9.62 6.91 23.08
N GLU A 70 9.02 5.89 23.69
CA GLU A 70 8.06 5.00 23.06
C GLU A 70 6.87 5.85 22.60
N THR A 71 6.61 5.82 21.29
CA THR A 71 5.49 6.52 20.66
C THR A 71 4.30 5.58 20.49
N ASP A 72 3.07 6.10 20.47
CA ASP A 72 1.86 5.29 20.19
C ASP A 72 1.97 4.47 18.88
N TYR A 73 2.79 4.92 17.93
CA TYR A 73 3.07 4.19 16.68
C TYR A 73 3.88 2.90 16.89
N ASP A 74 4.76 2.86 17.88
CA ASP A 74 5.63 1.69 18.11
C ASP A 74 4.81 0.44 18.48
N GLN A 75 3.63 0.65 19.09
CA GLN A 75 2.67 -0.42 19.44
C GLN A 75 2.08 -1.13 18.22
N HIS A 76 2.20 -0.54 17.03
CA HIS A 76 1.65 -1.08 15.78
C HIS A 76 2.74 -1.42 14.75
N VAL A 77 3.99 -1.53 15.19
CA VAL A 77 5.14 -1.76 14.30
C VAL A 77 4.98 -3.02 13.44
N ASP A 78 4.38 -4.09 13.96
CA ASP A 78 4.17 -5.35 13.22
C ASP A 78 3.22 -5.16 12.03
N PHE A 79 2.21 -4.31 12.17
CA PHE A 79 1.32 -3.93 11.09
C PHE A 79 2.08 -3.11 10.03
N TYR A 80 2.87 -2.11 10.44
CA TYR A 80 3.65 -1.31 9.49
C TYR A 80 4.70 -2.14 8.75
N PHE A 81 5.37 -3.05 9.43
CA PHE A 81 6.31 -3.98 8.80
C PHE A 81 5.59 -4.92 7.83
N THR A 82 4.41 -5.42 8.20
CA THR A 82 3.57 -6.22 7.30
C THR A 82 3.21 -5.45 6.03
N ASN A 83 2.92 -4.15 6.12
CA ASN A 83 2.63 -3.33 4.92
C ASN A 83 3.86 -3.21 4.01
N VAL A 84 5.07 -3.04 4.57
CA VAL A 84 6.31 -3.06 3.78
C VAL A 84 6.45 -4.40 3.06
N ILE A 85 6.31 -5.53 3.77
CA ILE A 85 6.41 -6.87 3.17
C ILE A 85 5.34 -7.09 2.10
N ASN A 86 4.08 -6.76 2.40
CA ASN A 86 2.97 -6.91 1.48
C ASN A 86 3.17 -6.10 0.20
N SER A 87 3.59 -4.83 0.32
CA SER A 87 3.85 -3.99 -0.85
C SER A 87 4.89 -4.64 -1.77
N LEU A 88 6.00 -5.15 -1.22
CA LEU A 88 7.01 -5.87 -2.00
C LEU A 88 6.47 -7.16 -2.61
N ILE A 89 5.70 -7.95 -1.86
CA ILE A 89 5.08 -9.19 -2.34
C ILE A 89 4.19 -8.92 -3.56
N LEU A 90 3.39 -7.85 -3.54
CA LEU A 90 2.54 -7.50 -4.68
C LEU A 90 3.37 -7.22 -5.94
N PHE A 91 4.52 -6.55 -5.82
CA PHE A 91 5.44 -6.37 -6.95
C PHE A 91 6.15 -7.66 -7.40
N THR A 92 6.07 -8.77 -6.66
CA THR A 92 6.57 -10.07 -7.12
C THR A 92 5.60 -10.81 -8.05
N TYR A 93 4.34 -10.40 -8.09
CA TYR A 93 3.29 -11.09 -8.81
C TYR A 93 3.34 -10.84 -10.32
N ASP A 94 2.89 -11.83 -11.08
CA ASP A 94 2.52 -11.69 -12.48
C ASP A 94 1.07 -11.20 -12.60
N SER A 95 0.64 -10.89 -13.81
CA SER A 95 -0.73 -10.38 -14.05
C SER A 95 -1.80 -11.37 -13.57
N VAL A 96 -1.57 -12.67 -13.71
CA VAL A 96 -2.49 -13.73 -13.27
C VAL A 96 -2.64 -13.69 -11.75
N LYS A 97 -1.53 -13.67 -11.03
CA LYS A 97 -1.52 -13.65 -9.57
C LYS A 97 -2.07 -12.34 -9.00
N LEU A 98 -1.78 -11.19 -9.62
CA LEU A 98 -2.40 -9.92 -9.25
C LEU A 98 -3.92 -9.95 -9.45
N ASN A 99 -4.40 -10.52 -10.55
CA ASN A 99 -5.84 -10.63 -10.80
C ASN A 99 -6.52 -11.57 -9.80
N GLU A 100 -5.86 -12.64 -9.35
CA GLU A 100 -6.36 -13.51 -8.25
C GLU A 100 -6.54 -12.75 -6.93
N MET A 101 -5.85 -11.61 -6.75
CA MET A 101 -5.96 -10.78 -5.56
C MET A 101 -7.14 -9.81 -5.58
N ALA A 102 -7.91 -9.70 -6.67
CA ALA A 102 -9.07 -8.80 -6.76
C ALA A 102 -10.09 -8.94 -5.60
N PRO A 103 -10.37 -10.14 -5.03
CA PRO A 103 -11.25 -10.26 -3.87
C PRO A 103 -10.71 -9.58 -2.59
N VAL A 104 -9.40 -9.30 -2.54
CA VAL A 104 -8.71 -8.68 -1.40
C VAL A 104 -8.37 -7.22 -1.69
N LEU A 105 -7.87 -6.97 -2.91
CA LEU A 105 -7.33 -5.69 -3.35
C LEU A 105 -8.31 -4.87 -4.18
N ILE A 106 -9.56 -5.28 -4.34
CA ILE A 106 -10.65 -4.59 -5.07
C ILE A 106 -10.28 -4.23 -6.53
N ASP A 107 -9.40 -3.23 -6.73
CA ASP A 107 -8.63 -2.96 -7.94
C ASP A 107 -7.12 -3.23 -7.72
N PRO A 108 -6.61 -4.42 -8.12
CA PRO A 108 -5.23 -4.80 -7.85
C PRO A 108 -4.16 -3.89 -8.42
N LEU A 109 -4.39 -3.21 -9.56
CA LEU A 109 -3.35 -2.39 -10.18
C LEU A 109 -3.22 -1.03 -9.49
N THR A 110 -4.35 -0.44 -9.11
CA THR A 110 -4.37 0.76 -8.26
C THR A 110 -3.81 0.44 -6.89
N GLU A 111 -4.27 -0.64 -6.26
CA GLU A 111 -3.81 -1.01 -4.92
C GLU A 111 -2.34 -1.43 -4.89
N LEU A 112 -1.77 -1.97 -5.96
CA LEU A 112 -0.33 -2.21 -6.08
C LEU A 112 0.48 -0.92 -5.83
N TYR A 113 0.02 0.21 -6.37
CA TYR A 113 0.65 1.50 -6.13
C TYR A 113 0.32 2.04 -4.73
N GLU A 114 -0.95 2.02 -4.33
CA GLU A 114 -1.40 2.60 -3.05
C GLU A 114 -0.81 1.91 -1.83
N GLU A 115 -0.72 0.57 -1.84
CA GLU A 115 -0.12 -0.21 -0.75
C GLU A 115 1.36 0.14 -0.57
N LEU A 116 2.08 0.37 -1.67
CA LEU A 116 3.46 0.89 -1.61
C LEU A 116 3.51 2.30 -1.03
N GLN A 117 2.66 3.20 -1.50
CA GLN A 117 2.64 4.57 -0.99
C GLN A 117 2.34 4.60 0.52
N TYR A 118 1.41 3.76 0.97
CA TYR A 118 1.06 3.64 2.38
C TYR A 118 2.22 3.08 3.21
N ALA A 119 2.83 1.96 2.78
CA ALA A 119 3.94 1.31 3.47
C ALA A 119 5.15 2.24 3.68
N PHE A 120 5.37 3.17 2.74
CA PHE A 120 6.48 4.12 2.77
C PHE A 120 6.08 5.52 3.28
N THR A 121 4.92 5.65 3.93
CA THR A 121 4.58 6.87 4.68
C THR A 121 5.65 7.11 5.75
N PRO A 122 6.25 8.31 5.86
CA PRO A 122 7.41 8.54 6.72
C PRO A 122 7.24 8.04 8.15
N VAL A 123 6.09 8.33 8.78
CA VAL A 123 5.81 7.90 10.15
C VAL A 123 5.82 6.37 10.29
N CYS A 124 5.17 5.64 9.39
CA CYS A 124 5.11 4.18 9.43
C CYS A 124 6.47 3.55 9.14
N PHE A 125 7.14 4.00 8.07
CA PHE A 125 8.41 3.42 7.64
C PHE A 125 9.56 3.72 8.60
N ASP A 126 9.66 4.96 9.09
CA ASP A 126 10.69 5.30 10.08
C ASP A 126 10.45 4.57 11.41
N THR A 127 9.19 4.28 11.78
CA THR A 127 8.88 3.42 12.94
C THR A 127 9.48 2.03 12.77
N VAL A 128 9.28 1.38 11.60
CA VAL A 128 9.85 0.05 11.31
C VAL A 128 11.39 0.05 11.38
N VAL A 129 12.03 1.07 10.84
CA VAL A 129 13.50 1.23 10.88
C VAL A 129 13.99 1.47 12.31
N ARG A 130 13.33 2.38 13.03
CA ARG A 130 13.69 2.78 14.40
C ARG A 130 13.56 1.60 15.36
N MET A 131 12.56 0.76 15.17
CA MET A 131 12.34 -0.51 15.89
C MET A 131 13.27 -1.64 15.42
N LYS A 132 14.22 -1.35 14.51
CA LYS A 132 15.28 -2.26 14.04
C LYS A 132 14.79 -3.52 13.32
N LEU A 133 13.56 -3.51 12.79
CA LEU A 133 13.07 -4.58 11.92
C LEU A 133 13.72 -4.51 10.53
N ILE A 134 14.19 -3.33 10.14
CA ILE A 134 14.93 -3.08 8.91
C ILE A 134 16.23 -2.37 9.27
N ASN A 135 17.36 -2.89 8.81
CA ASN A 135 18.66 -2.26 9.04
C ASN A 135 18.86 -1.05 8.10
N ASN A 136 19.79 -0.15 8.44
CA ASN A 136 20.00 1.08 7.67
C ASN A 136 20.45 0.85 6.22
N SER A 137 21.22 -0.20 5.93
CA SER A 137 21.61 -0.51 4.54
C SER A 137 20.39 -0.84 3.70
N LEU A 138 19.51 -1.68 4.25
CA LEU A 138 18.30 -2.13 3.59
C LEU A 138 17.24 -1.02 3.51
N LYS A 139 17.21 -0.09 4.48
CA LYS A 139 16.40 1.13 4.40
C LYS A 139 16.68 1.88 3.10
N ASP A 140 17.95 2.13 2.80
CA ASP A 140 18.33 2.90 1.61
C ASP A 140 17.95 2.15 0.32
N GLU A 141 18.16 0.83 0.27
CA GLU A 141 17.76 -0.02 -0.86
C GLU A 141 16.23 0.01 -1.10
N LEU A 142 15.43 -0.04 -0.03
CA LEU A 142 13.97 0.04 -0.08
C LEU A 142 13.48 1.42 -0.56
N LEU A 143 14.12 2.50 -0.12
CA LEU A 143 13.80 3.85 -0.59
C LEU A 143 14.15 4.05 -2.06
N VAL A 144 15.26 3.46 -2.54
CA VAL A 144 15.60 3.44 -3.96
C VAL A 144 14.57 2.64 -4.76
N PHE A 145 14.15 1.47 -4.27
CA PHE A 145 13.09 0.67 -4.90
C PHE A 145 11.78 1.44 -5.03
N LYS A 146 11.33 2.08 -3.94
CA LYS A 146 10.13 2.92 -3.94
C LYS A 146 10.22 4.04 -4.99
N LYS A 147 11.38 4.71 -5.04
CA LYS A 147 11.62 5.77 -6.02
C LYS A 147 11.56 5.24 -7.47
N GLU A 148 12.17 4.10 -7.74
CA GLU A 148 12.11 3.49 -9.07
C GLU A 148 10.67 3.22 -9.52
N ILE A 149 9.78 2.86 -8.59
CA ILE A 149 8.34 2.69 -8.85
C ILE A 149 7.64 4.03 -9.08
N ASP A 150 7.93 5.04 -8.25
CA ASP A 150 7.37 6.39 -8.44
C ASP A 150 7.78 7.01 -9.80
N ASP A 151 8.96 6.63 -10.30
CA ASP A 151 9.51 7.09 -11.58
C ASP A 151 9.01 6.25 -12.78
N ILE A 152 8.17 5.22 -12.57
CA ILE A 152 7.54 4.44 -13.66
C ILE A 152 6.56 5.34 -14.43
N PRO A 153 6.73 5.52 -15.74
CA PRO A 153 5.80 6.30 -16.56
C PRO A 153 4.38 5.72 -16.50
N VAL A 154 3.38 6.60 -16.42
CA VAL A 154 1.98 6.20 -16.28
C VAL A 154 1.51 5.32 -17.44
N GLU A 155 2.07 5.52 -18.63
CA GLU A 155 1.74 4.78 -19.85
C GLU A 155 2.12 3.31 -19.81
N ILE A 156 2.97 2.90 -18.84
CA ILE A 156 3.33 1.50 -18.66
C ILE A 156 2.65 0.83 -17.47
N TRP A 157 1.78 1.55 -16.75
CA TRP A 157 0.88 0.98 -15.76
C TRP A 157 -0.40 0.44 -16.41
N GLU A 158 -0.23 -0.49 -17.34
CA GLU A 158 -1.33 -1.15 -18.04
C GLU A 158 -1.20 -2.66 -17.86
N TRP A 159 -2.32 -3.37 -17.72
CA TRP A 159 -2.35 -4.81 -17.44
C TRP A 159 -1.53 -5.64 -18.44
N GLU A 160 -1.58 -5.28 -19.71
CA GLU A 160 -0.88 -5.95 -20.80
C GLU A 160 0.65 -5.83 -20.68
N LEU A 161 1.12 -4.81 -19.95
CA LEU A 161 2.54 -4.47 -19.83
C LEU A 161 3.19 -5.05 -18.57
N ILE A 162 2.41 -5.47 -17.56
CA ILE A 162 2.89 -6.02 -16.28
C ILE A 162 3.86 -7.19 -16.48
N ASP A 163 3.60 -8.07 -17.44
CA ASP A 163 4.45 -9.25 -17.67
C ASP A 163 5.46 -9.10 -18.81
N GLN A 164 5.31 -8.07 -19.64
CA GLN A 164 6.03 -7.93 -20.90
C GLN A 164 7.07 -6.80 -20.86
N HIS A 165 6.77 -5.72 -20.13
CA HIS A 165 7.63 -4.56 -20.13
C HIS A 165 8.86 -4.79 -19.24
N LYS A 166 10.04 -4.50 -19.78
CA LYS A 166 11.33 -4.71 -19.09
C LYS A 166 11.41 -4.05 -17.71
N THR A 167 10.74 -2.90 -17.53
CA THR A 167 10.70 -2.20 -16.23
C THR A 167 9.99 -3.06 -15.19
N TRP A 168 8.82 -3.61 -15.50
CA TRP A 168 8.08 -4.48 -14.59
C TRP A 168 8.85 -5.75 -14.25
N MET A 169 9.52 -6.36 -15.24
CA MET A 169 10.39 -7.51 -15.00
C MET A 169 11.54 -7.18 -14.03
N ALA A 170 12.19 -6.02 -14.20
CA ALA A 170 13.27 -5.58 -13.33
C ALA A 170 12.78 -5.27 -11.91
N ILE A 171 11.64 -4.58 -11.78
CA ILE A 171 10.99 -4.30 -10.49
C ILE A 171 10.64 -5.60 -9.78
N ARG A 172 10.04 -6.57 -10.49
CA ARG A 172 9.71 -7.89 -9.95
C ARG A 172 10.94 -8.63 -9.42
N GLN A 173 12.03 -8.62 -10.18
CA GLN A 173 13.28 -9.23 -9.75
C GLN A 173 13.83 -8.54 -8.49
N LYS A 174 13.82 -7.21 -8.47
CA LYS A 174 14.33 -6.43 -7.34
C LYS A 174 13.48 -6.62 -6.08
N ALA A 175 12.16 -6.66 -6.21
CA ALA A 175 11.24 -6.95 -5.11
C ALA A 175 11.54 -8.33 -4.49
N ASN A 176 11.82 -9.34 -5.33
CA ASN A 176 12.22 -10.66 -4.84
C ASN A 176 13.55 -10.61 -4.07
N THR A 177 14.56 -9.91 -4.59
CA THR A 177 15.85 -9.74 -3.90
C THR A 177 15.70 -9.05 -2.55
N LEU A 178 14.89 -7.98 -2.48
CA LEU A 178 14.63 -7.26 -1.24
C LEU A 178 13.93 -8.13 -0.21
N LEU A 179 12.95 -8.94 -0.63
CA LEU A 179 12.29 -9.91 0.26
C LEU A 179 13.27 -10.96 0.78
N ASP A 180 14.19 -11.45 -0.05
CA ASP A 180 15.23 -12.39 0.37
C ASP A 180 16.19 -11.74 1.39
N GLN A 181 16.58 -10.48 1.18
CA GLN A 181 17.40 -9.71 2.14
C GLN A 181 16.65 -9.45 3.47
N LEU A 182 15.33 -9.30 3.42
CA LEU A 182 14.45 -9.21 4.59
C LEU A 182 14.21 -10.56 5.28
N GLY A 183 14.72 -11.67 4.72
CA GLY A 183 14.53 -13.02 5.25
C GLY A 183 13.11 -13.57 5.04
N VAL A 184 12.33 -12.97 4.14
CA VAL A 184 10.96 -13.40 3.83
C VAL A 184 11.01 -14.46 2.73
N THR A 185 10.66 -15.69 3.07
CA THR A 185 10.70 -16.84 2.14
C THR A 185 9.38 -17.05 1.38
N SER A 186 8.26 -16.61 1.96
CA SER A 186 6.95 -16.69 1.33
C SER A 186 6.71 -15.51 0.38
N ARG A 187 5.93 -15.74 -0.67
CA ARG A 187 5.38 -14.68 -1.54
C ARG A 187 3.86 -14.61 -1.42
N ILE A 188 3.34 -14.94 -0.24
CA ILE A 188 1.90 -14.93 0.02
C ILE A 188 1.57 -13.62 0.74
N TYR A 189 0.69 -12.82 0.14
CA TYR A 189 0.17 -11.59 0.75
C TYR A 189 -0.50 -11.90 2.08
N ASN A 190 -0.18 -11.12 3.12
CA ASN A 190 -0.75 -11.27 4.45
C ASN A 190 -1.91 -10.31 4.66
N ASP A 191 -3.13 -10.84 4.69
CA ASP A 191 -4.37 -10.09 4.91
C ASP A 191 -4.86 -10.13 6.38
N ASP A 192 -4.02 -10.56 7.32
CA ASP A 192 -4.41 -10.74 8.73
C ASP A 192 -4.82 -9.43 9.42
N TYR A 193 -4.43 -8.26 8.88
CA TYR A 193 -4.78 -6.94 9.41
C TYR A 193 -5.89 -6.22 8.62
N SER A 194 -6.53 -6.91 7.67
CA SER A 194 -7.57 -6.32 6.81
C SER A 194 -8.95 -6.86 7.15
N THR A 195 -9.94 -5.97 7.19
CA THR A 195 -11.37 -6.37 7.17
C THR A 195 -12.01 -5.80 5.92
N ILE A 196 -12.70 -6.67 5.18
CA ILE A 196 -13.37 -6.33 3.94
C ILE A 196 -14.88 -6.41 4.15
N TYR A 197 -15.57 -5.35 3.74
CA TYR A 197 -17.01 -5.22 3.82
C TYR A 197 -17.63 -5.22 2.42
N ASP A 198 -18.82 -5.80 2.28
CA ASP A 198 -19.65 -5.59 1.09
C ASP A 198 -20.32 -4.21 1.12
N SER A 199 -21.04 -3.90 0.03
CA SER A 199 -21.78 -2.64 -0.12
C SER A 199 -22.90 -2.44 0.89
N GLU A 200 -23.31 -3.49 1.62
CA GLU A 200 -24.32 -3.42 2.68
C GLU A 200 -23.68 -3.27 4.07
N GLY A 201 -22.34 -3.15 4.14
CA GLY A 201 -21.59 -3.04 5.39
C GLY A 201 -21.44 -4.37 6.12
N LYS A 202 -21.69 -5.50 5.47
CA LYS A 202 -21.49 -6.83 6.05
C LYS A 202 -20.06 -7.30 5.78
N ILE A 203 -19.44 -7.88 6.80
CA ILE A 203 -18.10 -8.46 6.71
C ILE A 203 -18.11 -9.65 5.75
N ILE A 204 -17.30 -9.56 4.68
CA ILE A 204 -17.06 -10.65 3.73
C ILE A 204 -15.74 -11.38 4.02
N ARG A 205 -14.77 -10.68 4.61
CA ARG A 205 -13.49 -11.25 5.07
C ARG A 205 -13.00 -10.47 6.29
N LYS A 206 -12.47 -11.18 7.29
CA LYS A 206 -11.87 -10.59 8.48
C LYS A 206 -10.52 -11.27 8.74
N GLY A 207 -9.46 -10.48 8.72
CA GLY A 207 -8.11 -10.92 9.06
C GLY A 207 -8.02 -11.35 10.53
N LYS A 208 -7.07 -12.23 10.83
CA LYS A 208 -6.96 -12.83 12.18
C LYS A 208 -6.60 -11.83 13.27
N ASN A 209 -5.98 -10.72 12.91
CA ASN A 209 -5.54 -9.68 13.83
C ASN A 209 -6.52 -8.50 13.92
N CYS A 210 -7.67 -8.57 13.24
CA CYS A 210 -8.76 -7.60 13.40
C CYS A 210 -9.63 -7.99 14.61
N SER A 211 -9.79 -7.10 15.60
CA SER A 211 -10.65 -7.32 16.77
C SER A 211 -12.14 -7.21 16.46
#